data_AF-A0A0P7UI67-F1
#
_entry.id   AF-A0A0P7UI67-F1
#
_cell.length_a   1.000
_cell.length_b   1.000
_cell.length_c   1.000
_cell.angle_alpha   90.00
_cell.angle_beta   90.00
_cell.angle_gamma   90.00
#
_symmetry.space_group_name_H-M   'P 1'
#
loop_
_entity.id
_entity.type
_entity.pdbx_description
1 polymer ?
#
loop_
_entity_poly.entity_id
_entity_poly.type
_entity_poly.pdbx_seq_one_letter_code
_entity_poly.pdbx_strand_id
1 'polypeptide(L)'
;MQEHQHLRYNPLRGSWVLVSAHRMKRPWKGQMEKPPEEDIPRHDPTNPLCPGSRRANGEINPNYESTFLFDNDFPALQPDAPDPGAADHPLFQTRAARGVCKVMCFHPWSDITLPLMQVSEIKTVIDKWAELIEELGPKYPWVQIFENKGAMMGCSNPHPHCQ
;
A
#
# COMPACT_ATOMS: atom_id res chain seq x y z
N MET A 1 -28.32 -6.27 22.57
CA MET A 1 -28.01 -4.82 22.51
C MET A 1 -29.00 -4.18 21.57
N GLN A 2 -29.81 -3.29 22.10
CA GLN A 2 -30.90 -2.59 21.44
C GLN A 2 -30.37 -1.75 20.26
N GLU A 3 -31.13 -1.59 19.17
CA GLU A 3 -30.73 -0.90 17.90
C GLU A 3 -30.43 0.61 18.04
N HIS A 4 -30.10 1.07 19.24
CA HIS A 4 -29.93 2.48 19.58
C HIS A 4 -28.49 2.96 19.33
N GLN A 5 -28.37 4.27 19.13
CA GLN A 5 -27.11 4.98 18.96
C GLN A 5 -26.22 4.81 20.19
N HIS A 6 -24.93 4.55 19.99
CA HIS A 6 -23.97 4.45 21.08
C HIS A 6 -22.54 4.72 20.59
N LEU A 7 -21.64 5.02 21.53
CA LEU A 7 -20.21 5.13 21.26
C LEU A 7 -19.50 3.83 21.64
N ARG A 8 -18.51 3.41 20.84
CA ARG A 8 -17.58 2.34 21.18
C ARG A 8 -16.17 2.87 21.19
N TYR A 9 -15.41 2.54 22.23
CA TYR A 9 -14.02 3.00 22.37
C TYR A 9 -13.06 2.05 21.66
N ASN A 10 -12.09 2.61 20.92
CA ASN A 10 -10.95 1.89 20.35
C ASN A 10 -9.71 2.16 21.23
N PRO A 11 -9.28 1.19 22.06
CA PRO A 11 -8.16 1.38 22.98
C PRO A 11 -6.81 1.46 22.29
N LEU A 12 -6.66 0.91 21.06
CA LEU A 12 -5.40 0.99 20.32
C LEU A 12 -5.11 2.42 19.82
N ARG A 13 -6.15 3.20 19.53
CA ARG A 13 -6.02 4.57 19.00
C ARG A 13 -6.43 5.65 19.99
N GLY A 14 -6.97 5.27 21.15
CA GLY A 14 -7.45 6.22 22.15
C GLY A 14 -8.68 7.02 21.72
N SER A 15 -9.51 6.49 20.81
CA SER A 15 -10.62 7.25 20.18
C SER A 15 -11.97 6.55 20.27
N TRP A 16 -13.06 7.31 20.17
CA TRP A 16 -14.43 6.80 20.17
C TRP A 16 -15.02 6.77 18.77
N VAL A 17 -15.83 5.75 18.48
CA VAL A 17 -16.58 5.59 17.22
C VAL A 17 -18.07 5.61 17.50
N LEU A 18 -18.81 6.49 16.82
CA LEU A 18 -20.26 6.53 16.86
C LEU A 18 -20.86 5.42 16.00
N VAL A 19 -21.74 4.61 16.60
CA VAL A 19 -22.45 3.53 15.95
C VAL A 19 -23.92 3.90 15.76
N SER A 20 -24.32 4.04 14.48
CA SER A 20 -25.67 4.43 14.07
C SER A 20 -26.35 3.35 13.22
N ALA A 21 -26.93 2.32 13.86
CA ALA A 21 -27.44 1.12 13.18
C ALA A 21 -28.46 1.40 12.04
N HIS A 22 -29.31 2.41 12.18
CA HIS A 22 -30.33 2.73 11.17
C HIS A 22 -29.83 3.55 9.97
N ARG A 23 -28.57 4.01 9.97
CA ARG A 23 -28.05 4.93 8.95
C ARG A 23 -28.09 4.34 7.53
N MET A 24 -27.95 3.03 7.39
CA MET A 24 -28.00 2.32 6.10
C MET A 24 -29.40 2.31 5.46
N LYS A 25 -30.48 2.60 6.22
CA LYS A 25 -31.85 2.65 5.68
C LYS A 25 -32.15 3.93 4.90
N ARG A 26 -31.24 4.90 4.90
CA ARG A 26 -31.43 6.16 4.17
C ARG A 26 -31.29 5.91 2.66
N PRO A 27 -32.25 6.33 1.82
CA PRO A 27 -32.13 6.20 0.38
C PRO A 27 -30.86 6.86 -0.14
N TRP A 28 -30.06 6.11 -0.89
CA TRP A 28 -28.85 6.62 -1.55
C TRP A 28 -29.19 7.03 -2.99
N LYS A 29 -28.90 8.29 -3.33
CA LYS A 29 -28.95 8.83 -4.70
C LYS A 29 -27.62 9.50 -5.09
N GLY A 30 -26.57 9.24 -4.33
CA GLY A 30 -25.26 9.82 -4.53
C GLY A 30 -24.43 9.03 -5.54
N GLN A 31 -23.13 9.24 -5.51
CA GLN A 31 -22.14 8.56 -6.34
C GLN A 31 -22.30 7.03 -6.27
N MET A 32 -22.29 6.37 -7.42
CA MET A 32 -22.16 4.93 -7.52
C MET A 32 -20.75 4.62 -8.00
N GLU A 33 -20.08 3.73 -7.29
CA GLU A 33 -18.72 3.35 -7.62
C GLU A 33 -18.69 2.46 -8.86
N LYS A 34 -17.64 2.62 -9.67
CA LYS A 34 -17.43 1.75 -10.81
C LYS A 34 -17.07 0.34 -10.32
N PRO A 35 -17.61 -0.71 -10.95
CA PRO A 35 -17.13 -2.06 -10.68
C PRO A 35 -15.63 -2.17 -11.01
N PRO A 36 -14.92 -3.13 -10.41
CA PRO A 36 -13.54 -3.43 -10.75
C PRO A 36 -13.39 -3.73 -12.25
N GLU A 37 -12.21 -3.50 -12.79
CA GLU A 37 -11.87 -3.88 -14.16
C GLU A 37 -11.84 -5.41 -14.28
N GLU A 38 -12.57 -5.97 -15.24
CA GLU A 38 -12.73 -7.43 -15.38
C GLU A 38 -11.69 -8.06 -16.33
N ASP A 39 -11.07 -7.27 -17.21
CA ASP A 39 -10.16 -7.74 -18.27
C ASP A 39 -8.71 -7.27 -18.08
N ILE A 40 -8.10 -7.62 -16.94
CA ILE A 40 -6.67 -7.33 -16.71
C ILE A 40 -5.84 -8.38 -17.46
N PRO A 41 -4.98 -8.00 -18.43
CA PRO A 41 -4.12 -8.95 -19.11
C PRO A 41 -3.10 -9.53 -18.13
N ARG A 42 -2.92 -10.85 -18.16
CA ARG A 42 -1.97 -11.58 -17.31
C ARG A 42 -0.57 -10.97 -17.36
N HIS A 43 -0.13 -10.61 -18.56
CA HIS A 43 1.14 -9.91 -18.80
C HIS A 43 0.89 -8.75 -19.75
N ASP A 44 1.39 -7.59 -19.36
CA ASP A 44 1.37 -6.38 -20.18
C ASP A 44 2.79 -5.79 -20.19
N PRO A 45 3.48 -5.79 -21.35
CA PRO A 45 4.84 -5.27 -21.47
C PRO A 45 4.92 -3.75 -21.26
N THR A 46 3.78 -3.05 -21.28
CA THR A 46 3.69 -1.62 -20.99
C THR A 46 3.46 -1.32 -19.51
N ASN A 47 3.04 -2.32 -18.72
CA ASN A 47 2.88 -2.16 -17.29
C ASN A 47 4.26 -2.22 -16.60
N PRO A 48 4.70 -1.16 -15.90
CA PRO A 48 6.04 -1.09 -15.30
C PRO A 48 6.24 -2.02 -14.11
N LEU A 49 5.22 -2.74 -13.65
CA LEU A 49 5.35 -3.76 -12.59
C LEU A 49 5.53 -5.18 -13.14
N CYS A 50 5.21 -5.42 -14.41
CA CYS A 50 5.34 -6.75 -15.03
C CYS A 50 6.81 -7.17 -15.22
N PRO A 51 7.09 -8.49 -15.25
CA PRO A 51 8.41 -9.02 -15.60
C PRO A 51 8.84 -8.57 -17.02
N GLY A 52 10.10 -8.17 -17.17
CA GLY A 52 10.67 -7.72 -18.45
C GLY A 52 10.22 -6.33 -18.91
N SER A 53 9.31 -5.68 -18.20
CA SER A 53 8.86 -4.32 -18.53
C SER A 53 9.86 -3.26 -18.09
N ARG A 54 9.84 -2.12 -18.78
CA ARG A 54 10.66 -0.95 -18.44
C ARG A 54 9.94 -0.07 -17.42
N ARG A 55 10.65 0.32 -16.35
CA ARG A 55 10.15 1.25 -15.33
C ARG A 55 10.40 2.72 -15.70
N ALA A 56 9.88 3.64 -14.88
CA ALA A 56 9.98 5.07 -15.17
C ALA A 56 11.42 5.59 -15.10
N ASN A 57 12.26 4.99 -14.26
CA ASN A 57 13.70 5.27 -14.19
C ASN A 57 14.50 4.69 -15.37
N GLY A 58 13.86 3.97 -16.29
CA GLY A 58 14.48 3.36 -17.46
C GLY A 58 15.08 1.97 -17.22
N GLU A 59 15.08 1.45 -16.00
CA GLU A 59 15.51 0.09 -15.70
C GLU A 59 14.50 -0.94 -16.22
N ILE A 60 14.98 -2.15 -16.46
CA ILE A 60 14.16 -3.28 -16.92
C ILE A 60 13.97 -4.23 -15.75
N ASN A 61 12.72 -4.58 -15.45
CA ASN A 61 12.43 -5.57 -14.43
C ASN A 61 13.01 -6.93 -14.83
N PRO A 62 13.58 -7.69 -13.89
CA PRO A 62 13.97 -9.06 -14.17
C PRO A 62 12.76 -9.88 -14.61
N ASN A 63 13.01 -11.01 -15.28
CA ASN A 63 11.99 -12.01 -15.52
C ASN A 63 11.73 -12.80 -14.23
N TYR A 64 11.14 -12.14 -13.23
CA TYR A 64 10.90 -12.72 -11.92
C TYR A 64 9.73 -13.73 -11.97
N GLU A 65 9.79 -14.76 -11.13
CA GLU A 65 8.79 -15.85 -11.10
C GLU A 65 7.95 -15.85 -9.83
N SER A 66 8.23 -14.95 -8.87
CA SER A 66 7.51 -14.83 -7.60
C SER A 66 7.46 -13.37 -7.16
N THR A 67 7.82 -13.06 -5.91
CA THR A 67 7.89 -11.68 -5.43
C THR A 67 9.04 -10.92 -6.10
N PHE A 68 8.84 -9.64 -6.39
CA PHE A 68 9.90 -8.76 -6.89
C PHE A 68 9.89 -7.43 -6.14
N LEU A 69 11.04 -7.07 -5.57
CA LEU A 69 11.24 -5.89 -4.74
C LEU A 69 12.17 -4.91 -5.44
N PHE A 70 11.80 -3.63 -5.46
CA PHE A 70 12.64 -2.56 -5.97
C PHE A 70 12.37 -1.24 -5.24
N ASP A 71 13.30 -0.28 -5.33
CA ASP A 71 13.10 1.07 -4.79
C ASP A 71 12.06 1.81 -5.64
N ASN A 72 11.13 2.50 -4.99
CA ASN A 72 10.09 3.23 -5.69
C ASN A 72 10.71 4.36 -6.52
N ASP A 73 10.41 4.41 -7.83
CA ASP A 73 10.91 5.44 -8.74
C ASP A 73 10.43 6.86 -8.37
N PHE A 74 9.35 6.97 -7.58
CA PHE A 74 8.77 8.21 -7.07
C PHE A 74 8.59 8.16 -5.54
N PRO A 75 9.69 8.12 -4.77
CA PRO A 75 9.62 7.83 -3.35
C PRO A 75 9.13 9.04 -2.54
N ALA A 76 8.26 8.80 -1.55
CA ALA A 76 7.79 9.83 -0.63
C ALA A 76 8.85 10.26 0.41
N LEU A 77 9.85 9.41 0.66
CA LEU A 77 10.97 9.65 1.56
C LEU A 77 12.28 9.30 0.85
N GLN A 78 13.32 10.09 1.10
CA GLN A 78 14.68 9.81 0.64
C GLN A 78 15.62 9.72 1.84
N PRO A 79 16.64 8.84 1.79
CA PRO A 79 17.50 8.58 2.95
C PRO A 79 18.40 9.77 3.30
N ASP A 80 18.72 10.60 2.32
CA ASP A 80 19.63 11.75 2.38
C ASP A 80 18.90 13.11 2.33
N ALA A 81 17.58 13.11 2.52
CA ALA A 81 16.80 14.35 2.54
C ALA A 81 17.38 15.36 3.56
N PRO A 82 17.57 16.64 3.15
CA PRO A 82 18.20 17.64 3.99
C PRO A 82 17.38 17.94 5.25
N ASP A 83 18.06 18.36 6.31
CA ASP A 83 17.38 18.84 7.51
C ASP A 83 16.75 20.22 7.23
N PRO A 84 15.45 20.43 7.49
CA PRO A 84 14.81 21.73 7.29
C PRO A 84 15.26 22.80 8.31
N GLY A 85 16.06 22.44 9.31
CA GLY A 85 16.55 23.36 10.33
C GLY A 85 15.60 23.49 11.52
N ALA A 86 15.98 24.33 12.48
CA ALA A 86 15.18 24.59 13.67
C ALA A 86 13.97 25.47 13.32
N ALA A 87 12.85 25.20 13.98
CA ALA A 87 11.67 26.06 13.91
C ALA A 87 11.84 27.27 14.84
N ASP A 88 11.71 28.47 14.28
CA ASP A 88 11.85 29.73 15.04
C ASP A 88 10.52 30.22 15.65
N HIS A 89 9.42 29.49 15.45
CA HIS A 89 8.10 29.90 15.91
C HIS A 89 7.28 28.72 16.47
N PRO A 90 6.60 28.88 17.63
CA PRO A 90 5.88 27.78 18.28
C PRO A 90 4.73 27.20 17.44
N LEU A 91 4.14 27.99 16.55
CA LEU A 91 3.07 27.54 15.63
C LEU A 91 3.57 27.01 14.28
N PHE A 92 4.82 27.27 13.88
CA PHE A 92 5.35 26.89 12.57
C PHE A 92 6.51 25.92 12.75
N GLN A 93 6.17 24.68 13.12
CA GLN A 93 7.14 23.64 13.41
C GLN A 93 7.39 22.73 12.19
N THR A 94 8.65 22.45 11.91
CA THR A 94 9.11 21.50 10.89
C THR A 94 10.12 20.53 11.52
N ARG A 95 10.23 19.32 10.95
CA ARG A 95 11.22 18.31 11.36
C ARG A 95 11.69 17.53 10.14
N ALA A 96 12.92 17.05 10.18
CA ALA A 96 13.45 16.18 9.14
C ALA A 96 12.62 14.88 9.03
N ALA A 97 12.41 14.43 7.80
CA ALA A 97 11.82 13.12 7.49
C ALA A 97 12.75 12.43 6.48
N ARG A 98 13.30 11.28 6.87
CA ARG A 98 14.22 10.47 6.06
C ARG A 98 13.76 9.02 6.08
N GLY A 99 13.91 8.34 4.95
CA GLY A 99 13.41 6.99 4.79
C GLY A 99 13.70 6.43 3.41
N VAL A 100 13.23 5.21 3.19
CA VAL A 100 13.20 4.57 1.87
C VAL A 100 11.76 4.14 1.57
N CYS A 101 11.39 4.18 0.30
CA CYS A 101 10.11 3.65 -0.17
C CYS A 101 10.41 2.54 -1.18
N LYS A 102 9.84 1.36 -0.96
CA LYS A 102 10.00 0.21 -1.85
C LYS A 102 8.64 -0.18 -2.42
N VAL A 103 8.66 -0.84 -3.56
CA VAL A 103 7.48 -1.50 -4.14
C VAL A 103 7.79 -2.98 -4.19
N MET A 104 6.84 -3.81 -3.77
CA MET A 104 6.97 -5.27 -3.82
C MET A 104 5.81 -5.89 -4.60
N CYS A 105 6.08 -6.37 -5.81
CA CYS A 105 5.13 -7.20 -6.56
C CYS A 105 4.98 -8.55 -5.86
N PHE A 106 3.75 -9.06 -5.75
CA PHE A 106 3.45 -10.35 -5.11
C PHE A 106 3.65 -11.55 -6.04
N HIS A 107 3.40 -11.36 -7.33
CA HIS A 107 3.36 -12.44 -8.33
C HIS A 107 3.62 -11.88 -9.74
N PRO A 108 4.24 -12.62 -10.68
CA PRO A 108 4.49 -12.14 -12.06
C PRO A 108 3.25 -11.89 -12.92
N TRP A 109 2.06 -12.27 -12.45
CA TRP A 109 0.83 -12.22 -13.24
C TRP A 109 -0.07 -11.11 -12.69
N SER A 110 -0.51 -10.22 -13.57
CA SER A 110 -1.36 -9.07 -13.19
C SER A 110 -2.82 -9.46 -12.95
N ASP A 111 -3.26 -10.61 -13.46
CA ASP A 111 -4.64 -11.10 -13.38
C ASP A 111 -4.91 -11.93 -12.11
N ILE A 112 -3.97 -11.99 -11.17
CA ILE A 112 -4.13 -12.67 -9.88
C ILE A 112 -4.14 -11.68 -8.72
N THR A 113 -4.86 -12.02 -7.66
CA THR A 113 -4.83 -11.26 -6.40
C THR A 113 -4.62 -12.22 -5.23
N LEU A 114 -4.23 -11.71 -4.05
CA LEU A 114 -3.94 -12.54 -2.86
C LEU A 114 -4.95 -13.68 -2.60
N PRO A 115 -6.28 -13.50 -2.67
CA PRO A 115 -7.24 -14.59 -2.45
C PRO A 115 -7.24 -15.72 -3.49
N LEU A 116 -6.66 -15.48 -4.68
CA LEU A 116 -6.57 -16.43 -5.79
C LEU A 116 -5.20 -17.11 -5.88
N MET A 117 -4.21 -16.63 -5.12
CA MET A 117 -2.88 -17.22 -5.05
C MET A 117 -2.89 -18.53 -4.26
N GLN A 118 -1.96 -19.42 -4.58
CA GLN A 118 -1.68 -20.60 -3.79
C GLN A 118 -1.15 -20.20 -2.42
N VAL A 119 -1.46 -20.99 -1.39
CA VAL A 119 -0.96 -20.75 -0.03
C VAL A 119 0.57 -20.66 0.03
N SER A 120 1.27 -21.44 -0.79
CA SER A 120 2.74 -21.38 -0.91
C SER A 120 3.23 -20.04 -1.47
N GLU A 121 2.53 -19.45 -2.42
CA GLU A 121 2.87 -18.14 -3.01
C GLU A 121 2.63 -17.03 -1.98
N ILE A 122 1.53 -17.09 -1.23
CA ILE A 122 1.22 -16.15 -0.14
C ILE A 122 2.28 -16.25 0.97
N LYS A 123 2.75 -17.47 1.27
CA LYS A 123 3.84 -17.66 2.24
C LYS A 123 5.10 -16.93 1.78
N THR A 124 5.48 -17.02 0.51
CA THR A 124 6.62 -16.27 -0.03
C THR A 124 6.48 -14.76 0.16
N VAL A 125 5.27 -14.22 -0.02
CA VAL A 125 4.98 -12.80 0.25
C VAL A 125 5.23 -12.45 1.72
N ILE A 126 4.75 -13.28 2.65
CA ILE A 126 4.93 -13.07 4.10
C ILE A 126 6.40 -13.19 4.50
N ASP A 127 7.12 -14.17 3.96
CA ASP A 127 8.56 -14.36 4.20
C ASP A 127 9.33 -13.10 3.75
N LYS A 128 8.97 -12.52 2.60
CA LYS A 128 9.56 -11.25 2.15
C LYS A 128 9.22 -10.04 3.01
N TRP A 129 8.01 -9.96 3.56
CA TRP A 129 7.69 -8.94 4.54
C TRP A 129 8.56 -9.03 5.79
N ALA A 130 8.79 -10.25 6.30
CA ALA A 130 9.66 -10.47 7.44
C ALA A 130 11.11 -10.04 7.14
N GLU A 131 11.66 -10.47 6.00
CA GLU A 131 13.00 -10.06 5.55
C GLU A 131 13.15 -8.54 5.47
N LEU A 132 12.17 -7.83 4.92
CA LEU A 132 12.18 -6.37 4.81
C LEU A 132 12.18 -5.66 6.17
N ILE A 133 11.41 -6.16 7.13
CA ILE A 133 11.38 -5.61 8.49
C ILE A 133 12.73 -5.82 9.17
N GLU A 134 13.34 -6.99 9.01
CA GLU A 134 14.67 -7.30 9.57
C GLU A 134 15.78 -6.49 8.92
N GLU A 135 15.72 -6.23 7.61
CA GLU A 135 16.70 -5.42 6.89
C GLU A 135 16.61 -3.93 7.26
N LEU A 136 15.40 -3.38 7.29
CA LEU A 136 15.17 -1.94 7.44
C LEU A 136 15.05 -1.50 8.91
N GLY A 137 14.57 -2.38 9.79
CA GLY A 137 14.35 -2.09 11.21
C GLY A 137 15.59 -1.59 11.98
N PRO A 138 16.81 -2.09 11.71
CA PRO A 138 18.03 -1.55 12.32
C PRO A 138 18.37 -0.12 11.88
N LYS A 139 17.89 0.33 10.70
CA LYS A 139 18.18 1.65 10.12
C LYS A 139 17.06 2.66 10.40
N TYR A 140 15.81 2.20 10.43
CA TYR A 140 14.63 3.03 10.58
C TYR A 140 13.80 2.57 11.78
N PRO A 141 13.38 3.48 12.67
CA PRO A 141 12.63 3.12 13.87
C PRO A 141 11.21 2.61 13.57
N TRP A 142 10.75 2.77 12.33
CA TRP A 142 9.44 2.32 11.87
C TRP A 142 9.54 1.81 10.44
N VAL A 143 9.05 0.60 10.22
CA VAL A 143 8.90 -0.02 8.89
C VAL A 143 7.41 -0.29 8.69
N GLN A 144 6.80 0.41 7.74
CA GLN A 144 5.37 0.29 7.46
C GLN A 144 5.16 -0.48 6.16
N ILE A 145 4.71 -1.72 6.28
CA ILE A 145 4.23 -2.50 5.14
C ILE A 145 2.74 -2.24 4.97
N PHE A 146 2.28 -1.96 3.75
CA PHE A 146 0.86 -1.77 3.45
C PHE A 146 0.51 -2.05 1.98
N GLU A 147 -0.74 -2.46 1.74
CA GLU A 147 -1.31 -2.66 0.41
C GLU A 147 -2.47 -1.69 0.21
N ASN A 148 -2.48 -0.98 -0.92
CA ASN A 148 -3.66 -0.27 -1.42
C ASN A 148 -4.24 -1.09 -2.58
N LYS A 149 -5.42 -1.70 -2.36
CA LYS A 149 -6.05 -2.58 -3.35
C LYS A 149 -7.29 -1.94 -3.98
N GLY A 150 -7.27 -1.85 -5.31
CA GLY A 150 -8.38 -1.37 -6.13
C GLY A 150 -8.44 0.15 -6.26
N ALA A 151 -9.02 0.62 -7.36
CA ALA A 151 -9.08 2.05 -7.70
C ALA A 151 -9.76 2.90 -6.62
N MET A 152 -10.77 2.36 -5.94
CA MET A 152 -11.47 3.03 -4.83
C MET A 152 -10.55 3.35 -3.65
N MET A 153 -9.50 2.55 -3.44
CA MET A 153 -8.52 2.75 -2.37
C MET A 153 -7.32 3.57 -2.84
N GLY A 154 -7.38 4.18 -4.04
CA GLY A 154 -6.30 5.00 -4.60
C GLY A 154 -5.18 4.21 -5.28
N CYS A 155 -5.40 2.92 -5.58
CA CYS A 155 -4.44 2.13 -6.35
C CYS A 155 -4.52 2.49 -7.84
N SER A 156 -3.38 2.85 -8.43
CA SER A 156 -3.27 3.28 -9.84
C SER A 156 -2.78 2.19 -10.78
N ASN A 157 -2.33 1.04 -10.28
CA ASN A 157 -1.83 -0.07 -11.09
C ASN A 157 -2.48 -1.40 -10.67
N PRO A 158 -3.07 -2.18 -11.59
CA PRO A 158 -3.79 -3.41 -11.25
C PRO A 158 -2.90 -4.58 -10.85
N HIS A 159 -1.59 -4.53 -11.15
CA HIS A 159 -0.67 -5.62 -10.83
C HIS A 159 -0.57 -5.83 -9.30
N PRO A 160 -0.60 -7.07 -8.78
CA PRO A 160 -0.68 -7.31 -7.34
C PRO A 160 0.63 -6.92 -6.63
N HIS A 161 0.57 -5.93 -5.74
CA HIS A 161 1.75 -5.41 -5.06
C HIS A 161 1.43 -4.76 -3.71
N CYS A 162 2.46 -4.58 -2.87
CA CYS A 162 2.44 -3.69 -1.71
C CYS A 162 3.57 -2.67 -1.76
N GLN A 163 3.64 -1.86 -0.72
CA GLN A 163 4.76 -0.96 -0.40
C GLN A 163 5.24 -1.21 1.02
#